data_AF-A0A430BJA4-F1
#
_entry.id   AF-A0A430BJA4-F1
#
_cell.length_a   1.000
_cell.length_b   1.000
_cell.length_c   1.000
_cell.angle_alpha   90.00
_cell.angle_beta   90.00
_cell.angle_gamma   90.00
#
_symmetry.space_group_name_H-M   'P 1'
#
loop_
_entity.id
_entity.type
_entity.pdbx_description
1 polymer ?
#
loop_
_entity_poly.entity_id
_entity_poly.type
_entity_poly.pdbx_seq_one_letter_code
_entity_poly.pdbx_strand_id
1 'polypeptide(L)'
;MGEAKEKFGSLRVHLEPRVPEAQPYIAAAEERSAVTCQKCGDPGEMLMRNRIVATLCPVHGAGFSKPERPPVVTVYMKSEDISDE
;
A
#
# COMPACT_ATOMS: atom_id res chain seq x y z
N MET A 1 20.66 9.41 -4.90
CA MET A 1 19.79 8.31 -5.36
C MET A 1 18.94 7.87 -4.18
N GLY A 2 17.67 8.27 -4.14
CA GLY A 2 16.72 7.74 -3.17
C GLY A 2 15.85 6.72 -3.87
N GLU A 3 15.97 5.44 -3.52
CA GLU A 3 14.96 4.46 -3.89
C GLU A 3 13.70 4.76 -3.08
N ALA A 4 12.61 5.13 -3.75
CA ALA A 4 11.30 5.21 -3.12
C ALA A 4 10.80 3.77 -2.89
N LYS A 5 11.04 3.23 -1.69
CA LYS A 5 10.47 1.93 -1.30
C LYS A 5 9.05 2.16 -0.81
N GLU A 6 8.10 1.61 -1.55
CA GLU A 6 6.69 1.58 -1.19
C GLU A 6 6.48 0.74 0.08
N LYS A 7 5.91 1.35 1.13
CA LYS A 7 5.61 0.70 2.42
C LYS A 7 4.10 0.76 2.67
N PHE A 8 3.37 -0.24 2.16
CA PHE A 8 1.91 -0.25 2.29
C PHE A 8 1.44 -1.21 3.36
N GLY A 9 0.37 -0.80 4.04
CA GLY A 9 -0.47 -1.70 4.83
C GLY A 9 -1.54 -2.40 3.98
N SER A 10 -1.52 -2.26 2.66
CA SER A 10 -2.48 -2.89 1.76
C SER A 10 -1.76 -3.64 0.64
N LEU A 11 -2.46 -4.60 0.05
CA LEU A 11 -2.07 -5.25 -1.19
C LEU A 11 -2.06 -4.21 -2.33
N ARG A 12 -1.14 -4.40 -3.27
CA ARG A 12 -1.18 -3.77 -4.59
C ARG A 12 -0.96 -4.82 -5.65
N VAL A 13 -1.80 -4.85 -6.67
CA VAL A 13 -1.67 -5.81 -7.76
C VAL A 13 -1.30 -5.07 -9.03
N HIS A 14 -0.07 -5.32 -9.50
CA HIS A 14 0.41 -4.85 -10.79
C HIS A 14 0.36 -6.04 -11.76
N LEU A 15 -0.42 -5.91 -12.83
CA LEU A 15 -0.61 -6.97 -13.84
C LEU A 15 -0.18 -6.46 -15.22
N GLU A 16 0.72 -7.21 -15.86
CA GLU A 16 1.19 -6.94 -17.22
C GLU A 16 1.15 -8.23 -18.06
N PRO A 17 0.47 -8.25 -19.23
CA PRO A 17 -0.31 -7.15 -19.80
C PRO A 17 -1.53 -6.82 -18.95
N ARG A 18 -2.03 -5.59 -19.06
CA ARG A 18 -3.25 -5.19 -18.38
C ARG A 18 -4.43 -6.01 -18.92
N VAL A 19 -5.15 -6.68 -18.03
CA VAL A 19 -6.37 -7.44 -18.34
C VAL A 19 -7.57 -6.69 -17.74
N PRO A 20 -8.38 -5.98 -18.54
CA PRO A 20 -9.51 -5.17 -18.04
C PRO A 20 -10.49 -5.96 -17.16
N GLU A 21 -10.73 -7.22 -17.49
CA GLU A 21 -11.63 -8.13 -16.78
C GLU A 21 -11.11 -8.49 -15.37
N ALA A 22 -9.80 -8.38 -15.14
CA ALA A 22 -9.19 -8.62 -13.84
C ALA A 22 -9.34 -7.41 -12.89
N GLN A 23 -9.60 -6.22 -13.43
CA GLN A 23 -9.65 -4.97 -12.66
C GLN A 23 -10.64 -5.00 -11.47
N PRO A 24 -11.89 -5.50 -11.59
CA PRO A 24 -12.79 -5.57 -10.44
C PRO A 24 -12.30 -6.52 -9.34
N TYR A 25 -11.64 -7.63 -9.72
CA TYR A 25 -11.08 -8.58 -8.75
C TYR A 25 -9.87 -8.01 -8.03
N ILE A 26 -9.02 -7.27 -8.76
CA ILE A 26 -7.89 -6.53 -8.19
C ILE A 26 -8.40 -5.50 -7.19
N ALA A 27 -9.35 -4.65 -7.58
CA ALA A 27 -9.93 -3.64 -6.69
C ALA A 27 -10.53 -4.26 -5.42
N ALA A 28 -11.30 -5.34 -5.56
CA ALA A 28 -11.88 -6.04 -4.42
C ALA A 28 -10.81 -6.70 -3.51
N ALA A 29 -9.70 -7.17 -4.06
CA ALA A 29 -8.59 -7.71 -3.27
C ALA A 29 -7.85 -6.60 -2.51
N GLU A 30 -7.59 -5.47 -3.17
CA GLU A 30 -6.93 -4.31 -2.57
C GLU A 30 -7.78 -3.71 -1.44
N GLU A 31 -9.09 -3.52 -1.66
CA GLU A 31 -10.01 -3.02 -0.64
C GLU A 31 -10.07 -3.95 0.58
N ARG A 32 -10.24 -5.26 0.36
CA ARG A 32 -10.27 -6.24 1.46
C ARG A 32 -8.98 -6.26 2.25
N SER A 33 -7.84 -6.14 1.57
CA SER A 33 -6.53 -6.15 2.25
C SER A 33 -6.35 -4.97 3.22
N ALA A 34 -6.99 -3.83 2.96
CA ALA A 34 -6.88 -2.63 3.79
C ALA A 34 -7.61 -2.75 5.15
N VAL A 35 -8.46 -3.77 5.30
CA VAL A 35 -9.24 -4.05 6.51
C VAL A 35 -9.03 -5.47 7.06
N THR A 36 -8.05 -6.20 6.51
CA THR A 36 -7.75 -7.58 6.89
C THR A 36 -6.35 -7.65 7.48
N CYS A 37 -6.21 -8.26 8.65
CA CYS A 37 -4.92 -8.46 9.29
C CYS A 37 -4.02 -9.31 8.40
N GLN A 38 -2.90 -8.72 7.95
CA GLN A 38 -1.93 -9.38 7.08
C GLN A 38 -1.19 -10.57 7.72
N LYS A 39 -1.41 -10.84 9.02
CA LYS A 39 -0.79 -11.95 9.77
C LYS A 39 -1.73 -13.14 9.96
N CYS A 40 -3.00 -12.91 10.26
CA CYS A 40 -3.95 -13.98 10.58
C CYS A 40 -5.24 -13.99 9.77
N GLY A 41 -5.55 -12.94 9.00
CA GLY A 41 -6.79 -12.86 8.23
C GLY A 41 -8.01 -12.34 8.99
N ASP A 42 -7.90 -12.09 10.30
CA ASP A 42 -8.96 -11.45 11.08
C ASP A 42 -9.15 -9.98 10.68
N PRO A 43 -10.29 -9.34 11.04
CA PRO A 43 -10.45 -7.90 10.87
C PRO A 43 -9.27 -7.12 11.46
N GLY A 44 -8.75 -6.18 10.68
CA GLY A 44 -7.60 -5.35 11.03
C GLY A 44 -7.81 -3.89 10.65
N GLU A 45 -6.93 -3.05 11.15
CA GLU A 45 -6.92 -1.62 10.83
C GLU A 45 -5.52 -1.17 10.42
N MET A 46 -5.46 -0.08 9.66
CA MET A 46 -4.20 0.52 9.23
C MET A 46 -3.47 1.14 10.42
N LEU A 47 -2.31 0.58 10.73
CA LEU A 47 -1.42 1.03 11.79
C LEU A 47 -0.04 1.35 11.22
N MET A 48 0.76 2.06 12.02
CA MET A 48 2.11 2.47 11.69
C MET A 48 3.07 2.26 12.85
N ARG A 49 4.29 1.82 12.53
CA ARG A 49 5.42 1.78 13.46
C ARG A 49 6.69 2.11 12.69
N ASN A 50 7.50 3.06 13.18
CA ASN A 50 8.76 3.44 12.53
C ASN A 50 8.61 3.78 11.03
N ARG A 51 7.53 4.48 10.65
CA ARG A 51 7.17 4.79 9.25
C ARG A 51 6.93 3.56 8.37
N ILE A 52 6.61 2.42 8.96
CA ILE A 52 6.17 1.20 8.27
C ILE A 52 4.68 1.08 8.53
N VAL A 53 3.90 1.05 7.45
CA VAL A 53 2.45 0.88 7.49
C VAL A 53 2.14 -0.61 7.45
N ALA A 54 1.15 -1.06 8.21
CA ALA A 54 0.68 -2.43 8.25
C ALA A 54 -0.83 -2.46 8.59
N THR A 55 -1.59 -3.38 7.99
CA THR A 55 -2.97 -3.64 8.45
C THR A 55 -2.97 -4.82 9.40
N LEU A 56 -3.29 -4.57 10.67
CA LEU A 56 -3.14 -5.55 11.76
C LEU A 56 -4.38 -5.55 12.67
N CYS A 57 -4.72 -6.73 13.21
CA CYS A 57 -5.73 -6.87 14.26
C CYS A 57 -5.15 -6.42 15.62
N PRO A 58 -5.98 -6.23 16.65
CA PRO A 58 -5.51 -5.79 17.98
C PRO A 58 -4.42 -6.68 18.60
N VAL A 59 -4.45 -8.00 18.32
CA VAL A 59 -3.46 -8.95 18.83
C VAL A 59 -2.09 -8.75 18.17
N HIS A 60 -2.06 -8.59 16.84
CA HIS A 60 -0.81 -8.44 16.09
C HIS A 60 -0.34 -6.99 15.95
N GLY A 61 -1.20 -6.02 16.24
CA GLY A 61 -0.93 -4.58 16.18
C GLY A 61 -0.16 -4.03 17.39
N ALA A 62 0.22 -4.87 18.36
CA ALA A 62 0.93 -4.42 19.56
C ALA A 62 2.22 -3.65 19.21
N GLY A 63 2.35 -2.44 19.75
CA GLY A 63 3.48 -1.54 19.48
C GLY A 63 3.37 -0.76 18.16
N PHE A 64 2.26 -0.86 17.44
CA PHE A 64 1.89 0.05 16.36
C PHE A 64 0.85 1.06 16.85
N SER A 65 0.76 2.20 16.16
CA SER A 65 -0.22 3.23 16.43
C SER A 65 -0.96 3.64 15.15
N LYS A 66 -2.15 4.21 15.28
CA LYS A 66 -2.84 4.81 14.12
C LYS A 66 -2.01 5.96 13.57
N PRO A 67 -1.82 6.06 12.25
CA PRO A 67 -1.14 7.21 11.68
C PRO A 67 -2.02 8.46 11.83
N GLU A 68 -1.40 9.61 12.15
CA GLU A 68 -2.11 10.90 12.32
C GLU A 68 -2.82 11.38 11.04
N ARG A 69 -2.30 10.96 9.90
CA ARG A 69 -2.83 11.22 8.56
C ARG A 69 -2.67 9.98 7.70
N PRO A 70 -3.53 9.78 6.68
CA PRO A 70 -3.33 8.73 5.72
C PRO A 70 -1.90 8.77 5.15
N PRO A 71 -1.18 7.64 5.10
CA PRO A 71 0.16 7.60 4.55
C PRO A 71 0.13 7.93 3.06
N VAL A 72 1.02 8.83 2.64
CA VAL A 72 1.18 9.26 1.25
C VAL A 72 2.56 8.89 0.75
N VAL A 73 2.65 8.51 -0.53
CA VAL A 73 3.92 8.28 -1.22
C VAL A 73 4.20 9.49 -2.10
N THR A 74 5.31 10.18 -1.84
CA THR A 74 5.79 11.26 -2.70
C THR A 74 6.74 10.68 -3.74
N VAL A 75 6.37 10.79 -5.01
CA VAL A 75 7.22 10.40 -6.14
C VAL A 75 7.92 11.64 -6.68
N TYR A 76 9.25 11.62 -6.68
CA TYR A 76 10.05 12.65 -7.37
C TYR A 76 10.28 12.19 -8.80
N MET A 77 9.49 12.72 -9.73
CA MET A 77 9.71 12.51 -11.16
C MET A 77 10.83 13.43 -11.62
N LYS A 78 11.94 12.86 -12.07
CA LYS A 78 12.92 13.62 -12.84
C LYS A 78 12.41 13.70 -14.28
N SER A 79 12.10 14.90 -14.73
CA SER A 79 11.94 15.19 -16.16
C SER A 79 13.33 15.09 -16.79
N GLU A 80 13.65 13.95 -17.40
CA GLU A 80 14.74 13.87 -18.36
C GLU A 80 14.20 14.34 -19.71
N ASP A 81 15.02 15.15 -20.38
CA ASP A 81 14.76 16.02 -21.52
C ASP A 81 13.71 15.53 -22.54
N ILE A 82 12.59 16.26 -22.63
CA ILE A 82 11.79 16.30 -23.86
C ILE A 82 12.61 17.12 -24.85
N SER A 83 13.44 16.47 -25.65
CA SER A 83 14.01 17.09 -26.84
C SER A 83 12.92 17.12 -27.92
N ASP A 84 12.37 18.30 -28.17
CA ASP A 84 11.64 18.59 -29.41
C ASP A 84 12.66 18.56 -30.57
N GLU A 85 12.72 17.46 -31.32
CA GLU A 85 13.17 17.46 -32.72
C GLU A 85 11.97 17.27 -33.66
#